data_AF-A0A0F8ZZ60-F1
#
_entry.id   AF-A0A0F8ZZ60-F1
#
_cell.length_a   1.000
_cell.length_b   1.000
_cell.length_c   1.000
_cell.angle_alpha   90.00
_cell.angle_beta   90.00
_cell.angle_gamma   90.00
#
_symmetry.space_group_name_H-M   'P 1'
#
loop_
_entity.id
_entity.type
_entity.pdbx_description
1 polymer ?
#
loop_
_entity_poly.entity_id
_entity_poly.type
_entity_poly.pdbx_seq_one_letter_code
_entity_poly.pdbx_strand_id
1 'polypeptide(L)'
;TKIIHADYKYEGKEEVGINSNVELITLPFNNITDKQFEFLELFFEPNYYLEDFFSQEYSFNDHPVLTKIKKYNSLEQLRKTLIKRKGSPLTRGSINGYIKKLQNLSALEISPNPEDKKEKTITISYLGIAFFLQNLYNKLN
;
A
#
# COMPACT_ATOMS: atom_id res chain seq x y z
N THR A 1 -5.60 19.69 -0.76
CA THR A 1 -5.40 20.40 0.51
C THR A 1 -3.93 20.74 0.63
N LYS A 2 -3.57 21.97 0.97
CA LYS A 2 -2.17 22.37 1.16
C LYS A 2 -1.74 21.94 2.57
N ILE A 3 -0.73 21.08 2.67
CA ILE A 3 -0.17 20.66 3.96
C ILE A 3 1.17 21.37 4.13
N ILE A 4 1.31 22.09 5.23
CA ILE A 4 2.55 22.78 5.60
C ILE A 4 3.08 22.10 6.85
N HIS A 5 4.30 21.57 6.77
CA HIS A 5 5.03 21.05 7.91
C HIS A 5 6.11 22.06 8.30
N ALA A 6 6.08 22.55 9.54
CA ALA A 6 7.10 23.44 10.05
C ALA A 6 8.31 22.62 10.52
N ASP A 7 9.51 22.98 10.07
CA ASP A 7 10.76 22.53 10.64
C ASP A 7 11.11 23.45 11.82
N TYR A 8 11.05 22.89 13.03
CA TYR A 8 11.14 23.66 14.28
C TYR A 8 12.59 23.78 14.77
N LYS A 9 12.91 24.96 15.32
CA LYS A 9 14.17 25.23 15.99
C LYS A 9 14.03 24.97 17.48
N TYR A 10 14.98 24.22 18.05
CA TYR A 10 15.02 23.89 19.47
C TYR A 10 16.28 24.44 20.14
N GLU A 11 16.15 24.95 21.36
CA GLU A 11 17.27 25.20 22.29
C GLU A 11 17.11 24.27 23.49
N GLY A 12 18.00 23.27 23.58
CA GLY A 12 17.82 22.18 24.54
C GLY A 12 16.57 21.36 24.23
N LYS A 13 15.57 21.40 25.11
CA LYS A 13 14.27 20.71 24.94
C LYS A 13 13.11 21.66 24.63
N GLU A 14 13.35 22.96 24.59
CA GLU A 14 12.32 23.95 24.30
C GLU A 14 12.34 24.33 22.82
N GLU A 15 11.15 24.34 22.21
CA GLU A 15 10.91 24.91 20.89
C GLU A 15 11.02 26.43 20.98
N VAL A 16 11.93 27.03 20.21
CA VAL A 16 12.21 28.48 20.23
C VAL A 16 11.90 29.18 18.91
N GLY A 17 11.43 28.46 17.90
CA GLY A 17 11.00 29.06 16.64
C GLY A 17 10.85 28.06 15.49
N ILE A 18 10.69 28.59 14.28
CA ILE A 18 10.56 27.81 13.03
C ILE A 18 11.74 28.17 12.11
N ASN A 19 12.49 27.18 11.64
CA ASN A 19 13.55 27.36 10.66
C ASN A 19 12.95 27.57 9.26
N SER A 20 12.01 26.72 8.87
CA SER A 20 11.36 26.81 7.56
C SER A 20 9.99 26.13 7.56
N ASN A 21 9.12 26.59 6.67
CA ASN A 21 7.86 25.92 6.38
C ASN A 21 8.05 25.09 5.11
N VAL A 22 7.96 23.77 5.25
CA VAL A 22 8.01 22.84 4.12
C VAL A 22 6.59 22.62 3.64
N GLU A 23 6.30 23.09 2.43
CA GLU A 23 5.05 22.76 1.75
C GLU A 23 5.16 21.32 1.23
N LEU A 24 4.36 20.43 1.79
CA LEU A 24 4.32 19.04 1.37
C LEU A 24 3.45 18.94 0.11
N ILE A 25 4.07 18.49 -0.98
CA ILE A 25 3.37 18.21 -2.23
C ILE A 25 2.39 17.07 -1.98
N THR A 26 1.09 17.37 -2.04
CA THR A 26 0.05 16.35 -1.95
C THR A 26 -0.21 15.75 -3.32
N LEU A 27 -0.12 14.43 -3.45
CA LEU A 27 -0.64 13.71 -4.60
C LEU A 27 -2.14 13.48 -4.40
N PRO A 28 -3.01 13.91 -5.32
CA PRO A 28 -4.43 13.60 -5.22
C PRO A 28 -4.64 12.10 -5.45
N PHE A 29 -4.97 11.37 -4.39
CA PHE A 29 -5.37 9.97 -4.51
C PHE A 29 -6.83 9.90 -4.91
N ASN A 30 -7.10 9.29 -6.07
CA ASN A 30 -8.46 8.90 -6.42
C ASN A 30 -8.95 7.78 -5.50
N ASN A 31 -10.25 7.72 -5.23
CA ASN A 31 -10.82 6.59 -4.49
C ASN A 31 -10.67 5.30 -5.31
N ILE A 32 -10.14 4.26 -4.67
CA ILE A 32 -10.19 2.90 -5.21
C ILE A 32 -11.50 2.24 -4.76
N THR A 33 -12.00 1.31 -5.55
CA THR A 33 -13.20 0.54 -5.20
C THR A 33 -12.91 -0.45 -4.07
N ASP A 34 -13.94 -0.88 -3.33
CA ASP A 34 -13.79 -1.93 -2.28
C ASP A 34 -13.12 -3.20 -2.81
N LYS A 35 -13.44 -3.56 -4.05
CA LYS A 35 -12.84 -4.71 -4.74
C LYS A 35 -11.34 -4.53 -4.97
N GLN A 36 -10.90 -3.32 -5.29
CA GLN A 36 -9.48 -2.98 -5.45
C GLN A 36 -8.77 -2.92 -4.09
N PHE A 37 -9.43 -2.35 -3.08
CA PHE A 37 -8.94 -2.31 -1.70
C PHE A 37 -8.69 -3.73 -1.16
N GLU A 38 -9.68 -4.62 -1.25
CA GLU A 38 -9.58 -6.03 -0.87
C GLU A 38 -8.46 -6.76 -1.64
N PHE A 39 -8.23 -6.39 -2.90
CA PHE A 39 -7.14 -6.96 -3.70
C PHE A 39 -5.76 -6.50 -3.21
N LEU A 40 -5.60 -5.22 -2.88
CA LEU A 40 -4.35 -4.68 -2.32
C LEU A 40 -4.05 -5.27 -0.94
N GLU A 41 -5.10 -5.58 -0.17
CA GLU A 41 -4.99 -6.21 1.14
C GLU A 41 -4.28 -7.58 1.09
N LEU A 42 -4.33 -8.29 -0.04
CA LEU A 42 -3.64 -9.58 -0.22
C LEU A 42 -2.12 -9.46 -0.02
N PHE A 43 -1.55 -8.27 -0.22
CA PHE A 43 -0.11 -8.04 -0.14
C PHE A 43 0.40 -7.86 1.30
N PHE A 44 -0.49 -7.84 2.29
CA PHE A 44 -0.13 -7.74 3.70
C PHE A 44 -0.34 -9.07 4.44
N GLU A 45 0.30 -9.24 5.59
CA GLU A 45 0.10 -10.41 6.44
C GLU A 45 -1.33 -10.46 7.00
N PRO A 46 -1.98 -11.62 7.20
CA PRO A 46 -3.39 -11.65 7.58
C PRO A 46 -3.63 -11.37 9.07
N ASN A 47 -2.58 -11.34 9.88
CA ASN A 47 -2.63 -11.24 11.32
C ASN A 47 -2.22 -9.83 11.76
N TYR A 48 -3.03 -8.83 11.41
CA TYR A 48 -2.91 -7.47 11.90
C TYR A 48 -4.24 -6.98 12.46
N TYR A 49 -4.16 -6.00 13.34
CA TYR A 49 -5.24 -5.09 13.69
C TYR A 49 -5.18 -3.84 12.79
N LEU A 50 -6.28 -3.11 12.70
CA LEU A 50 -6.33 -1.92 11.83
C LEU A 50 -5.42 -0.81 12.37
N GLU A 51 -5.35 -0.71 13.69
CA GLU A 51 -4.52 0.22 14.45
C GLU A 51 -3.03 -0.03 14.18
N ASP A 52 -2.65 -1.28 13.88
CA ASP A 52 -1.26 -1.63 13.59
C ASP A 52 -0.72 -0.82 12.42
N PHE A 53 -1.53 -0.48 11.41
CA PHE A 53 -1.12 0.31 10.24
C PHE A 53 -0.85 1.78 10.52
N PHE A 54 -1.33 2.30 11.66
CA PHE A 54 -1.25 3.71 12.02
C PHE A 54 -0.47 3.93 13.32
N SER A 55 0.28 2.92 13.77
CA SER A 55 1.12 3.03 14.96
C SER A 55 2.19 4.10 14.76
N GLN A 56 2.24 5.05 15.69
CA GLN A 56 3.26 6.11 15.73
C GLN A 56 4.57 5.63 16.37
N GLU A 57 4.61 4.40 16.90
CA GLU A 57 5.80 3.84 17.54
C GLU A 57 6.90 3.49 16.54
N TYR A 58 6.56 3.30 15.26
CA TYR A 58 7.47 2.82 14.23
C TYR A 58 7.64 3.81 13.09
N SER A 59 8.87 3.92 12.59
CA SER A 59 9.13 4.54 11.29
C SER A 59 8.54 3.65 10.18
N PHE A 60 8.26 4.23 9.01
CA PHE A 60 7.75 3.45 7.87
C PHE A 60 8.64 2.24 7.51
N ASN A 61 9.96 2.40 7.61
CA ASN A 61 10.94 1.36 7.25
C ASN A 61 11.10 0.26 8.30
N ASP A 62 10.62 0.51 9.53
CA ASP A 62 10.67 -0.45 10.64
C ASP A 62 9.28 -0.98 11.00
N HIS A 63 8.26 -0.54 10.27
CA HIS A 63 6.88 -0.80 10.58
C HIS A 63 6.52 -2.28 10.36
N PRO A 64 6.01 -3.02 11.36
CA PRO A 64 5.92 -4.48 11.32
C PRO A 64 4.99 -5.01 10.21
N VAL A 65 3.93 -4.28 9.89
CA VAL A 65 2.96 -4.65 8.83
C VAL A 65 3.33 -4.09 7.45
N LEU A 66 3.77 -2.82 7.38
CA LEU A 66 4.08 -2.14 6.11
C LEU A 66 5.38 -2.61 5.47
N THR A 67 6.34 -3.13 6.26
CA THR A 67 7.63 -3.62 5.73
C THR A 67 7.56 -5.06 5.23
N LYS A 68 6.66 -5.87 5.79
CA LYS A 68 6.50 -7.29 5.46
C LYS A 68 5.51 -7.49 4.31
N ILE A 69 5.84 -6.90 3.17
CA ILE A 69 5.03 -7.01 1.96
C ILE A 69 5.20 -8.38 1.31
N LYS A 70 4.08 -9.04 1.04
CA LYS A 70 4.04 -10.29 0.28
C LYS A 70 4.38 -10.04 -1.18
N LYS A 71 5.11 -11.00 -1.75
CA LYS A 71 5.40 -11.07 -3.18
C LYS A 71 4.72 -12.30 -3.76
N TYR A 72 4.14 -12.16 -4.94
CA TYR A 72 3.53 -13.26 -5.67
C TYR A 72 4.36 -13.55 -6.91
N ASN A 73 4.86 -14.77 -7.05
CA ASN A 73 5.73 -15.14 -8.17
C ASN A 73 4.94 -15.50 -9.44
N SER A 74 3.62 -15.66 -9.32
CA SER A 74 2.76 -15.88 -10.47
C SER A 74 1.34 -15.35 -10.27
N LEU A 75 0.68 -15.08 -11.39
CA LEU A 75 -0.76 -14.75 -11.43
C LEU A 75 -1.63 -15.86 -10.82
N GLU A 76 -1.23 -17.11 -10.99
CA GLU A 76 -1.98 -18.25 -10.45
C GLU A 76 -1.87 -18.33 -8.92
N GLN A 77 -0.71 -18.00 -8.35
CA GLN A 77 -0.55 -17.92 -6.90
C GLN A 77 -1.50 -16.86 -6.32
N LEU A 78 -1.49 -15.65 -6.90
CA LEU A 78 -2.37 -14.56 -6.48
C LEU A 78 -3.85 -14.91 -6.63
N ARG A 79 -4.22 -15.55 -7.75
CA ARG A 79 -5.58 -16.06 -8.00
C ARG A 79 -6.03 -17.04 -6.93
N LYS A 80 -5.19 -18.04 -6.61
CA LYS A 80 -5.49 -19.04 -5.57
C LYS A 80 -5.67 -18.41 -4.21
N THR A 81 -4.85 -17.42 -3.84
CA THR A 81 -4.99 -16.70 -2.57
C THR A 81 -6.30 -15.92 -2.50
N LEU A 82 -6.67 -15.19 -3.57
CA LEU A 82 -7.93 -14.45 -3.59
C LEU A 82 -9.16 -15.37 -3.57
N ILE A 83 -9.12 -16.50 -4.29
CA ILE A 83 -10.19 -17.52 -4.24
C ILE A 83 -10.33 -18.08 -2.81
N LYS A 84 -9.22 -18.41 -2.16
CA LYS A 84 -9.23 -18.91 -0.78
C LYS A 84 -9.86 -17.89 0.19
N ARG A 85 -9.62 -16.60 -0.03
CA ARG A 85 -10.20 -15.51 0.79
C ARG A 85 -11.69 -15.28 0.51
N LYS A 86 -12.10 -15.28 -0.76
CA LYS A 86 -13.49 -15.00 -1.16
C LYS A 86 -14.44 -16.19 -1.06
N GLY A 87 -13.92 -17.41 -0.99
CA GLY A 87 -14.72 -18.63 -1.08
C GLY A 87 -15.43 -18.81 -2.43
N SER A 88 -15.08 -18.03 -3.46
CA SER A 88 -15.72 -18.09 -4.79
C SER A 88 -14.69 -18.21 -5.91
N PRO A 89 -15.00 -18.97 -6.98
CA PRO A 89 -14.09 -19.16 -8.09
C PRO A 89 -13.90 -17.87 -8.88
N LEU A 90 -12.66 -17.62 -9.31
CA LEU A 90 -12.28 -16.49 -10.14
C LEU A 90 -11.60 -16.96 -11.42
N THR A 91 -11.95 -16.32 -12.54
CA THR A 91 -11.31 -16.54 -13.82
C THR A 91 -9.96 -15.82 -13.88
N ARG A 92 -9.06 -16.32 -14.75
CA ARG A 92 -7.79 -15.65 -15.04
C ARG A 92 -8.00 -14.25 -15.64
N GLY A 93 -9.08 -14.07 -16.41
CA GLY A 93 -9.48 -12.76 -16.95
C GLY A 93 -9.81 -11.73 -15.86
N SER A 94 -10.52 -12.15 -14.81
CA SER A 94 -10.85 -11.26 -13.68
C SER A 94 -9.60 -10.77 -12.96
N ILE A 95 -8.64 -11.66 -12.70
CA ILE A 95 -7.36 -11.31 -12.06
C ILE A 95 -6.56 -10.35 -12.93
N ASN A 96 -6.46 -10.61 -14.24
CA ASN A 96 -5.81 -9.69 -15.17
C ASN A 96 -6.47 -8.31 -15.17
N GLY A 97 -7.80 -8.26 -15.04
CA GLY A 97 -8.55 -7.00 -14.91
C GLY A 97 -8.16 -6.21 -13.66
N TYR A 98 -8.05 -6.85 -12.50
CA TYR A 98 -7.58 -6.22 -11.27
C TYR A 98 -6.17 -5.64 -11.44
N ILE A 99 -5.27 -6.47 -11.94
CA ILE A 99 -3.86 -6.11 -12.09
C ILE A 99 -3.69 -4.94 -13.05
N LYS A 100 -4.34 -4.98 -14.22
CA LYS A 100 -4.27 -3.89 -15.19
C LYS A 100 -4.78 -2.58 -14.61
N LYS A 101 -5.90 -2.61 -13.88
CA LYS A 101 -6.46 -1.40 -13.24
C LYS A 101 -5.54 -0.84 -12.16
N LEU A 102 -4.94 -1.70 -11.34
CA LEU A 102 -4.04 -1.27 -10.26
C LEU A 102 -2.66 -0.85 -10.79
N GLN A 103 -2.14 -1.47 -11.85
CA GLN A 103 -0.96 -1.00 -12.56
C GLN A 103 -1.16 0.39 -13.17
N ASN A 104 -2.33 0.68 -13.74
CA ASN A 104 -2.63 2.02 -14.27
C ASN A 104 -2.60 3.11 -13.18
N LEU A 105 -2.81 2.73 -11.91
CA LEU A 105 -2.68 3.61 -10.76
C LEU A 105 -1.27 3.57 -10.15
N SER A 106 -0.33 2.87 -10.78
CA SER A 106 1.00 2.59 -10.24
C SER A 106 0.97 1.92 -8.86
N ALA A 107 -0.13 1.25 -8.50
CA ALA A 107 -0.32 0.62 -7.19
C ALA A 107 0.33 -0.77 -7.08
N LEU A 108 0.64 -1.39 -8.22
CA LEU A 108 1.34 -2.66 -8.29
C LEU A 108 2.58 -2.53 -9.16
N GLU A 109 3.64 -3.17 -8.72
CA GLU A 109 4.85 -3.40 -9.50
C GLU A 109 4.82 -4.83 -10.06
N ILE A 110 5.20 -4.94 -11.33
CA ILE A 110 5.30 -6.24 -12.00
C ILE A 110 6.64 -6.31 -12.69
N SER A 111 7.47 -7.24 -12.24
CA SER A 111 8.77 -7.52 -12.83
C SER A 111 8.77 -8.94 -13.41
N PRO A 112 9.52 -9.18 -14.50
CA PRO A 112 9.78 -10.55 -14.94
C PRO A 112 10.54 -11.28 -13.83
N ASN A 113 10.16 -12.53 -13.56
CA ASN A 113 10.92 -13.35 -12.63
C ASN A 113 12.33 -13.61 -13.23
N PRO A 114 13.42 -13.31 -12.49
CA PRO A 114 14.78 -13.46 -13.00
C PRO A 114 15.17 -14.92 -13.27
N GLU A 115 14.55 -15.89 -12.59
CA GLU A 115 14.82 -17.32 -12.75
C GLU A 115 13.95 -17.97 -13.84
N ASP A 116 12.70 -17.52 -14.00
CA ASP A 116 11.80 -17.94 -15.08
C ASP A 116 11.11 -16.74 -15.73
N LYS A 117 11.60 -16.35 -16.91
CA LYS A 117 11.07 -15.20 -17.68
C LYS A 117 9.60 -15.35 -18.09
N LYS A 118 9.00 -16.54 -18.00
CA LYS A 118 7.56 -16.75 -18.23
C LYS A 118 6.72 -16.34 -17.03
N GLU A 119 7.30 -16.38 -15.83
CA GLU A 119 6.67 -15.97 -14.60
C GLU A 119 6.91 -14.48 -14.31
N LYS A 120 5.98 -13.88 -13.57
CA LYS A 120 5.98 -12.46 -13.24
C LYS A 120 5.85 -12.32 -11.74
N THR A 121 6.80 -11.63 -11.14
CA THR A 121 6.72 -11.23 -9.74
C THR A 121 5.81 -10.01 -9.64
N ILE A 122 4.82 -10.07 -8.76
CA ILE A 122 3.82 -9.04 -8.52
C ILE A 122 3.94 -8.62 -7.06
N THR A 123 4.08 -7.31 -6.84
CA THR A 123 4.24 -6.68 -5.53
C THR A 123 3.40 -5.42 -5.45
N ILE A 124 2.98 -5.03 -4.25
CA ILE A 124 2.40 -3.70 -4.03
C ILE A 124 3.52 -2.65 -4.03
N SER A 125 3.27 -1.50 -4.67
CA SER A 125 4.19 -0.36 -4.66
C SER A 125 3.94 0.53 -3.44
N TYR A 126 4.80 1.50 -3.20
CA TYR A 126 4.54 2.54 -2.19
C TYR A 126 3.26 3.33 -2.46
N LEU A 127 2.93 3.62 -3.72
CA LEU A 127 1.67 4.25 -4.06
C LEU A 127 0.49 3.33 -3.76
N GLY A 128 0.62 2.03 -3.99
CA GLY A 128 -0.40 1.04 -3.64
C GLY A 128 -0.67 1.00 -2.14
N ILE A 129 0.39 1.03 -1.33
CA ILE A 129 0.30 1.12 0.13
C ILE A 129 -0.42 2.41 0.52
N ALA A 130 -0.08 3.55 -0.09
CA ALA A 130 -0.73 4.82 0.19
C ALA A 130 -2.23 4.80 -0.16
N PHE A 131 -2.62 4.25 -1.32
CA PHE A 131 -4.04 4.06 -1.67
C PHE A 131 -4.78 3.19 -0.65
N PHE A 132 -4.14 2.11 -0.19
CA PHE A 132 -4.68 1.21 0.82
C PHE A 132 -4.89 1.94 2.15
N LEU A 133 -3.87 2.62 2.67
CA LEU A 133 -3.93 3.36 3.93
C LEU A 133 -4.96 4.48 3.91
N GLN A 134 -5.04 5.24 2.81
CA GLN A 134 -6.04 6.29 2.64
C GLN A 134 -7.46 5.72 2.71
N ASN A 135 -7.72 4.59 2.04
CA ASN A 135 -9.04 3.96 2.08
C ASN A 135 -9.35 3.38 3.45
N LEU A 136 -8.34 2.82 4.12
CA LEU A 136 -8.51 2.31 5.47
C LEU A 136 -8.85 3.44 6.45
N TYR A 137 -8.14 4.56 6.38
CA TYR A 137 -8.41 5.75 7.18
C TYR A 137 -9.82 6.31 6.94
N ASN A 138 -10.26 6.36 5.68
CA ASN A 138 -11.60 6.82 5.30
C ASN A 138 -12.72 5.86 5.75
N LYS A 139 -12.41 4.61 6.12
CA LYS A 139 -13.40 3.65 6.67
C LYS A 139 -13.47 3.72 8.19
N LEU A 140 -12.43 4.24 8.84
CA LEU A 140 -12.37 4.43 10.29
C LEU A 140 -13.03 5.73 10.75
N ASN A 141 -13.18 6.71 9.85
CA ASN A 141 -13.82 8.01 10.08
C ASN A 141 -15.08 8.16 9.24
#